data_AF-A0ABC8WUG1-F1
#
_entry.id   AF-A0ABC8WUG1-F1
#
_cell.length_a   1.000
_cell.length_b   1.000
_cell.length_c   1.000
_cell.angle_alpha   90.00
_cell.angle_beta   90.00
_cell.angle_gamma   90.00
#
_symmetry.space_group_name_H-M   'P 1'
#
loop_
_entity.id
_entity.type
_entity.pdbx_description
1 polymer ?
#
loop_
_entity_poly.entity_id
_entity_poly.type
_entity_poly.pdbx_seq_one_letter_code
_entity_poly.pdbx_strand_id
1 'polypeptide(L)'
;MAGQSPLRRWKPFFAAFGLVDAAIEAAGPALRRDEIRSARGEIVELLCGVPAGDGRKAEQLCLALDGFMAESLLTLQAVPAEAVPSVLASSADLAGAVGALRIHHQCARVRELARDVTRGWTATVEGDVARARERFDAVRGVNKAAPKLDAKRGSAEVVEKKMEAPEASRRSSLDVKKRESPEEKERMEATKRKLREGYQEAEDAKRQRKIQVIAAPKTVEQRQHKMHPILRERSRARCGTSSTTVVRRSLVSSFNRV
;
A
#
# COMPACT_ATOMS: atom_id res chain seq x y z
N MET A 1 18.82 21.63 25.35
CA MET A 1 17.45 21.23 24.96
C MET A 1 17.40 21.15 23.44
N ALA A 2 17.41 19.97 22.84
CA ALA A 2 17.26 19.85 21.38
C ALA A 2 15.87 20.36 20.99
N GLY A 3 15.84 21.41 20.17
CA GLY A 3 14.59 22.04 19.71
C GLY A 3 13.64 21.00 19.16
N GLN A 4 12.37 21.10 19.54
CA GLN A 4 11.37 20.22 18.97
C GLN A 4 11.26 20.51 17.47
N SER A 5 11.43 19.50 16.59
CA SER A 5 11.25 19.73 15.15
C SER A 5 9.86 20.31 14.89
N PRO A 6 9.74 21.37 14.07
CA PRO A 6 8.46 22.06 13.86
C PRO A 6 7.38 21.14 13.26
N LEU A 7 7.79 20.03 12.65
CA LEU A 7 6.91 19.02 12.03
C LEU A 7 6.49 17.86 12.95
N ARG A 8 6.77 17.86 14.26
CA ARG A 8 6.57 16.65 15.12
C ARG A 8 5.17 16.07 15.04
N ARG A 9 4.13 16.92 14.99
CA ARG A 9 2.72 16.51 14.92
C ARG A 9 2.37 15.79 13.62
N TRP A 10 2.87 16.32 12.50
CA TRP A 10 2.52 15.86 11.16
C TRP A 10 3.46 14.82 10.58
N LYS A 11 4.69 14.69 11.13
CA LYS A 11 5.71 13.73 10.65
C LYS A 11 5.17 12.31 10.40
N PRO A 12 4.37 11.70 11.31
CA PRO A 12 3.85 10.35 11.10
C PRO A 12 2.77 10.25 10.02
N PHE A 13 2.13 11.37 9.65
CA PHE A 13 0.92 11.40 8.82
C PHE A 13 1.15 12.08 7.46
N PHE A 14 2.36 12.58 7.17
CA PHE A 14 2.59 13.33 5.93
C PHE A 14 2.27 12.54 4.65
N ALA A 15 2.52 11.23 4.64
CA ALA A 15 2.15 10.37 3.51
C ALA A 15 0.63 10.35 3.25
N ALA A 16 -0.19 10.52 4.29
CA ALA A 16 -1.65 10.49 4.17
C ALA A 16 -2.18 11.60 3.26
N PHE A 17 -1.51 12.76 3.23
CA PHE A 17 -1.90 13.85 2.35
C PHE A 17 -1.87 13.45 0.87
N GLY A 18 -0.78 12.83 0.41
CA GLY A 18 -0.66 12.38 -0.97
C GLY A 18 -1.65 11.27 -1.31
N LEU A 19 -1.87 10.33 -0.37
CA LEU A 19 -2.83 9.24 -0.55
C LEU A 19 -4.27 9.76 -0.66
N VAL A 20 -4.66 10.69 0.22
CA VAL A 20 -6.00 11.30 0.20
C VAL A 20 -6.21 12.13 -1.07
N ASP A 21 -5.21 12.94 -1.47
CA ASP A 21 -5.32 13.71 -2.71
C ASP A 21 -5.45 12.81 -3.94
N ALA A 22 -4.65 11.74 -4.04
CA ALA A 22 -4.74 10.76 -5.12
C ALA A 22 -6.09 10.04 -5.14
N ALA A 23 -6.63 9.69 -3.97
CA ALA A 23 -7.94 9.06 -3.82
C ALA A 23 -9.07 9.97 -4.33
N ILE A 24 -8.99 11.27 -4.02
CA ILE A 24 -9.96 12.27 -4.47
C ILE A 24 -9.85 12.46 -5.99
N GLU A 25 -8.63 12.60 -6.53
CA GLU A 25 -8.41 12.74 -7.98
C GLU A 25 -8.87 11.48 -8.75
N ALA A 26 -8.72 10.30 -8.16
CA ALA A 26 -9.22 9.04 -8.74
C ALA A 26 -10.75 8.95 -8.78
N ALA A 27 -11.45 9.67 -7.90
CA ALA A 27 -12.91 9.74 -7.89
C ALA A 27 -13.47 10.60 -9.04
N GLY A 28 -12.68 11.51 -9.61
CA GLY A 28 -13.09 12.24 -10.81
C GLY A 28 -12.17 13.40 -11.21
N PRO A 29 -12.09 13.72 -12.52
CA PRO A 29 -11.17 14.72 -13.08
C PRO A 29 -11.48 16.17 -12.66
N ALA A 30 -12.70 16.44 -12.20
CA ALA A 30 -13.09 17.75 -11.68
C ALA A 30 -12.52 18.05 -10.29
N LEU A 31 -12.02 17.04 -9.58
CA LEU A 31 -11.55 17.14 -8.19
C LEU A 31 -10.02 17.33 -8.14
N ARG A 32 -9.48 18.25 -8.94
CA ARG A 32 -8.03 18.52 -8.97
C ARG A 32 -7.54 19.07 -7.64
N ARG A 33 -6.35 18.62 -7.22
CA ARG A 33 -5.77 18.95 -5.90
C ARG A 33 -4.45 19.73 -5.99
N ASP A 34 -4.07 20.20 -7.17
CA ASP A 34 -2.82 20.90 -7.43
C ASP A 34 -2.68 22.21 -6.65
N GLU A 35 -3.69 23.07 -6.68
CA GLU A 35 -3.68 24.33 -5.90
C GLU A 35 -3.58 24.06 -4.39
N ILE A 36 -4.33 23.07 -3.91
CA ILE A 36 -4.33 22.67 -2.50
C ILE A 36 -2.98 22.07 -2.09
N ARG A 37 -2.36 21.27 -2.96
CA ARG A 37 -1.00 20.76 -2.77
C ARG A 37 0.03 21.88 -2.71
N SER A 38 -0.09 22.90 -3.58
CA SER A 38 0.78 24.07 -3.58
C SER A 38 0.66 24.87 -2.27
N ALA A 39 -0.56 25.26 -1.89
CA ALA A 39 -0.80 26.01 -0.65
C ALA A 39 -0.34 25.24 0.60
N ARG A 40 -0.56 23.92 0.64
CA ARG A 40 -0.03 23.07 1.71
C ARG A 40 1.50 23.04 1.71
N GLY A 41 2.13 23.00 0.54
CA GLY A 41 3.58 23.08 0.38
C GLY A 41 4.17 24.37 0.97
N GLU A 42 3.55 25.52 0.67
CA GLU A 42 3.95 26.82 1.23
C GLU A 42 3.88 26.83 2.76
N ILE A 43 2.84 26.24 3.36
CA ILE A 43 2.72 26.13 4.82
C ILE A 43 3.81 25.23 5.41
N VAL A 44 4.15 24.13 4.74
CA VAL A 44 5.23 23.23 5.17
C VAL A 44 6.57 23.95 5.09
N GLU A 45 6.81 24.75 4.04
CA GLU A 45 8.02 25.56 3.91
C GLU A 45 8.11 26.61 5.02
N LEU A 46 7.02 27.34 5.28
CA LEU A 46 6.92 28.28 6.40
C LEU A 46 7.20 27.60 7.75
N LEU A 47 6.67 26.39 7.94
CA LEU A 47 6.85 25.61 9.17
C LEU A 47 8.30 25.17 9.37
N CYS A 48 8.98 24.75 8.30
CA CYS A 48 10.40 24.43 8.32
C CYS A 48 11.29 25.66 8.60
N GLY A 49 10.85 26.85 8.21
CA GLY A 49 11.55 28.12 8.47
C GLY A 49 11.33 28.71 9.86
N VAL A 50 10.47 28.13 10.71
CA VAL A 50 10.19 28.68 12.05
C VAL A 50 11.43 28.52 12.96
N PRO A 51 11.93 29.61 13.58
CA PRO A 51 13.06 29.54 14.52
C PRO A 51 12.76 28.65 15.73
N ALA A 52 13.80 27.98 16.24
CA ALA A 52 13.70 27.21 17.46
C ALA A 52 13.35 28.13 18.65
N GLY A 53 12.11 28.03 19.14
CA GLY A 53 11.58 28.85 20.25
C GLY A 53 10.24 29.52 19.94
N ASP A 54 9.89 29.69 18.66
CA ASP A 54 8.57 30.22 18.27
C ASP A 54 7.54 29.09 18.10
N GLY A 55 7.24 28.45 19.24
CA GLY A 55 6.26 27.36 19.29
C GLY A 55 4.84 27.81 18.92
N ARG A 56 4.50 29.09 19.14
CA ARG A 56 3.18 29.63 18.80
C ARG A 56 2.97 29.67 17.29
N LYS A 57 3.93 30.21 16.53
CA LYS A 57 3.84 30.25 15.07
C LYS A 57 3.84 28.84 14.47
N ALA A 58 4.68 27.94 14.98
CA ALA A 58 4.69 26.54 14.56
C ALA A 58 3.34 25.85 14.81
N GLU A 59 2.70 26.10 15.96
CA GLU A 59 1.38 25.56 16.28
C GLU A 59 0.30 26.13 15.34
N GLN A 60 0.32 27.43 15.04
CA GLN A 60 -0.65 28.04 14.13
C GLN A 60 -0.57 27.43 12.71
N LEU A 61 0.65 27.18 12.22
CA LEU A 61 0.86 26.50 10.94
C LEU A 61 0.44 25.02 10.99
N CYS A 62 0.65 24.34 12.12
CA CYS A 62 0.15 22.97 12.32
C CYS A 62 -1.39 22.90 12.32
N LEU A 63 -2.06 23.90 12.92
CA LEU A 63 -3.52 24.02 12.87
C LEU A 63 -4.02 24.28 11.44
N ALA A 64 -3.28 25.06 10.64
CA ALA A 64 -3.60 25.24 9.23
C ALA A 64 -3.52 23.90 8.47
N LEU A 65 -2.48 23.09 8.70
CA LEU A 65 -2.36 21.74 8.13
C LEU A 65 -3.51 20.81 8.57
N ASP A 66 -3.96 20.90 9.83
CA ASP A 66 -5.18 20.20 10.29
C ASP A 66 -6.41 20.62 9.50
N GLY A 67 -6.55 21.91 9.22
CA GLY A 67 -7.60 22.45 8.35
C GLY A 67 -7.56 21.82 6.97
N PHE A 68 -6.39 21.84 6.31
CA PHE A 68 -6.23 21.20 4.99
C PHE A 68 -6.60 19.72 4.99
N MET A 69 -6.14 18.95 5.98
CA MET A 69 -6.49 17.53 6.06
C MET A 69 -7.99 17.33 6.30
N ALA A 70 -8.60 18.13 7.17
CA ALA A 70 -10.04 18.04 7.44
C ALA A 70 -10.87 18.35 6.17
N GLU A 71 -10.54 19.40 5.42
CA GLU A 71 -11.22 19.69 4.14
C GLU A 71 -11.03 18.56 3.12
N SER A 72 -9.84 17.96 3.10
CA SER A 72 -9.55 16.82 2.23
C SER A 72 -10.39 15.59 2.60
N LEU A 73 -10.51 15.29 3.90
CA LEU A 73 -11.34 14.19 4.38
C LEU A 73 -12.84 14.43 4.15
N LEU A 74 -13.31 15.67 4.29
CA LEU A 74 -14.67 16.05 3.91
C LEU A 74 -14.94 15.83 2.42
N THR A 75 -14.00 16.23 1.56
CA THR A 75 -14.10 16.00 0.13
C THR A 75 -14.12 14.50 -0.19
N LEU A 76 -13.26 13.73 0.48
CA LEU A 76 -13.20 12.28 0.35
C LEU A 76 -14.48 11.60 0.84
N GLN A 77 -15.14 12.14 1.87
CA GLN A 77 -16.44 11.66 2.36
C GLN A 77 -17.56 11.92 1.35
N ALA A 78 -17.48 13.00 0.58
CA ALA A 78 -18.46 13.35 -0.45
C ALA A 78 -18.31 12.52 -1.75
N VAL A 79 -17.28 11.67 -1.85
CA VAL A 79 -17.11 10.77 -2.98
C VAL A 79 -18.31 9.80 -3.06
N PRO A 80 -18.95 9.63 -4.23
CA PRO A 80 -20.07 8.72 -4.39
C PRO A 80 -19.73 7.29 -3.98
N ALA A 81 -20.68 6.59 -3.37
CA ALA A 81 -20.48 5.22 -2.89
C ALA A 81 -20.05 4.26 -4.01
N GLU A 82 -20.50 4.50 -5.23
CA GLU A 82 -20.17 3.71 -6.43
C GLU A 82 -18.69 3.83 -6.81
N ALA A 83 -18.03 4.95 -6.47
CA ALA A 83 -16.61 5.19 -6.74
C ALA A 83 -15.70 4.68 -5.62
N VAL A 84 -16.23 4.39 -4.43
CA VAL A 84 -15.44 3.96 -3.27
C VAL A 84 -14.62 2.69 -3.54
N PRO A 85 -15.16 1.61 -4.16
CA PRO A 85 -14.36 0.42 -4.45
C PRO A 85 -13.16 0.72 -5.35
N SER A 86 -13.33 1.55 -6.39
CA SER A 86 -12.21 1.97 -7.26
C SER A 86 -11.20 2.83 -6.52
N VAL A 87 -11.65 3.73 -5.65
CA VAL A 87 -10.78 4.58 -4.84
C VAL A 87 -9.95 3.74 -3.86
N LEU A 88 -10.56 2.76 -3.18
CA LEU A 88 -9.84 1.85 -2.29
C LEU A 88 -8.88 0.91 -3.05
N ALA A 89 -9.24 0.49 -4.26
CA ALA A 89 -8.37 -0.31 -5.11
C ALA A 89 -7.15 0.47 -5.64
N SER A 90 -7.25 1.80 -5.74
CA SER A 90 -6.17 2.65 -6.24
C SER A 90 -4.93 2.69 -5.33
N SER A 91 -5.11 2.43 -4.02
CA SER A 91 -4.02 2.39 -3.06
C SER A 91 -4.34 1.51 -1.86
N ALA A 92 -3.52 0.47 -1.65
CA ALA A 92 -3.60 -0.39 -0.47
C ALA A 92 -3.31 0.35 0.84
N ASP A 93 -2.54 1.43 0.79
CA ASP A 93 -2.10 2.18 1.97
C ASP A 93 -3.10 3.26 2.41
N LEU A 94 -4.05 3.64 1.54
CA LEU A 94 -5.04 4.69 1.83
C LEU A 94 -5.87 4.35 3.08
N ALA A 95 -6.42 3.14 3.14
CA ALA A 95 -7.22 2.69 4.28
C ALA A 95 -6.39 2.68 5.59
N GLY A 96 -5.14 2.26 5.50
CA GLY A 96 -4.19 2.31 6.62
C GLY A 96 -3.90 3.74 7.08
N ALA A 97 -3.68 4.66 6.14
CA ALA A 97 -3.39 6.05 6.43
C ALA A 97 -4.59 6.78 7.07
N VAL A 98 -5.80 6.62 6.53
CA VAL A 98 -7.02 7.19 7.12
C VAL A 98 -7.32 6.53 8.48
N GLY A 99 -7.07 5.23 8.62
CA GLY A 99 -7.14 4.53 9.90
C GLY A 99 -6.17 5.07 10.95
N ALA A 100 -4.93 5.38 10.56
CA ALA A 100 -3.93 5.98 11.44
C ALA A 100 -4.33 7.40 11.88
N LEU A 101 -4.87 8.21 10.96
CA LEU A 101 -5.42 9.53 11.29
C LEU A 101 -6.53 9.43 12.33
N ARG A 102 -7.48 8.50 12.13
CA ARG A 102 -8.59 8.25 13.06
C ARG A 102 -8.14 7.94 14.50
N ILE A 103 -7.07 7.16 14.66
CA ILE A 103 -6.65 6.65 15.97
C ILE A 103 -5.64 7.59 16.64
N HIS A 104 -4.67 8.09 15.88
CA HIS A 104 -3.45 8.67 16.45
C HIS A 104 -3.32 10.18 16.23
N HIS A 105 -4.17 10.79 15.38
CA HIS A 105 -4.05 12.22 15.11
C HIS A 105 -4.52 13.07 16.30
N GLN A 106 -3.85 14.18 16.58
CA GLN A 106 -4.14 15.01 17.76
C GLN A 106 -5.39 15.90 17.58
N CYS A 107 -5.67 16.33 16.34
CA CYS A 107 -6.86 17.13 16.04
C CYS A 107 -8.15 16.29 16.06
N ALA A 108 -9.11 16.67 16.91
CA ALA A 108 -10.39 15.98 17.05
C ALA A 108 -11.20 15.96 15.75
N ARG A 109 -11.30 17.10 15.05
CA ARG A 109 -12.01 17.21 13.77
C ARG A 109 -11.46 16.24 12.72
N VAL A 110 -10.14 16.14 12.61
CA VAL A 110 -9.49 15.19 11.68
C VAL A 110 -9.81 13.74 12.05
N ARG A 111 -9.78 13.40 13.35
CA ARG A 111 -10.14 12.03 13.80
C ARG A 111 -11.59 11.66 13.49
N GLU A 112 -12.51 12.59 13.72
CA GLU A 112 -13.95 12.41 13.49
C GLU A 112 -14.25 12.20 12.01
N LEU A 113 -13.72 13.08 11.14
CA LEU A 113 -13.88 12.93 9.70
C LEU A 113 -13.26 11.63 9.18
N ALA A 114 -12.06 11.27 9.65
CA ALA A 114 -11.43 10.00 9.28
C ALA A 114 -12.27 8.79 9.73
N ARG A 115 -12.93 8.87 10.90
CA ARG A 115 -13.88 7.85 11.36
C ARG A 115 -15.08 7.74 10.42
N ASP A 116 -15.66 8.85 10.03
CA ASP A 116 -16.86 8.87 9.18
C ASP A 116 -16.56 8.35 7.77
N VAL A 117 -15.43 8.75 7.18
CA VAL A 117 -14.91 8.18 5.93
C VAL A 117 -14.76 6.66 6.04
N THR A 118 -14.10 6.18 7.10
CA THR A 118 -13.91 4.73 7.31
C THR A 118 -15.25 4.00 7.43
N ARG A 119 -16.23 4.57 8.14
CA ARG A 119 -17.57 3.99 8.30
C ARG A 119 -18.31 3.90 6.97
N GLY A 120 -18.27 4.96 6.16
CA GLY A 120 -18.87 4.99 4.83
C GLY A 120 -18.26 3.93 3.90
N TRP A 121 -16.93 3.77 3.95
CA TRP A 121 -16.24 2.73 3.20
C TRP A 121 -16.64 1.32 3.65
N THR A 122 -16.67 1.07 4.96
CA THR A 122 -17.10 -0.22 5.50
C THR A 122 -18.54 -0.54 5.08
N ALA A 123 -19.47 0.40 5.20
CA ALA A 123 -20.87 0.20 4.81
C ALA A 123 -21.00 -0.13 3.31
N THR A 124 -20.23 0.55 2.46
CA THR A 124 -20.21 0.28 1.01
C THR A 124 -19.72 -1.13 0.72
N VAL A 125 -18.58 -1.52 1.29
CA VAL A 125 -17.99 -2.86 1.11
C VAL A 125 -18.91 -3.96 1.67
N GLU A 126 -19.54 -3.74 2.82
CA GLU A 126 -20.52 -4.68 3.40
C GLU A 126 -21.74 -4.85 2.49
N GLY A 127 -22.23 -3.77 1.88
CA GLY A 127 -23.29 -3.80 0.88
C GLY A 127 -22.90 -4.62 -0.35
N ASP A 128 -21.68 -4.45 -0.87
CA ASP A 128 -21.17 -5.22 -2.01
C ASP A 128 -21.00 -6.71 -1.66
N VAL A 129 -20.50 -7.02 -0.47
CA VAL A 129 -20.38 -8.40 0.03
C VAL A 129 -21.75 -9.04 0.17
N ALA A 130 -22.76 -8.33 0.70
CA ALA A 130 -24.12 -8.84 0.80
C ALA A 130 -24.71 -9.14 -0.58
N ARG A 131 -24.59 -8.21 -1.54
CA ARG A 131 -25.03 -8.40 -2.92
C ARG A 131 -24.32 -9.58 -3.60
N ALA A 132 -23.02 -9.76 -3.35
CA ALA A 132 -22.25 -10.87 -3.89
C ALA A 132 -22.74 -12.22 -3.32
N ARG A 133 -23.08 -12.27 -2.02
CA ARG A 133 -23.66 -13.47 -1.38
C ARG A 133 -25.01 -13.84 -1.99
N GLU A 134 -25.90 -12.86 -2.19
CA GLU A 134 -27.21 -13.09 -2.83
C GLU A 134 -27.06 -13.67 -4.25
N ARG A 135 -26.12 -13.12 -5.04
CA ARG A 135 -25.81 -13.63 -6.38
C ARG A 135 -25.28 -15.07 -6.33
N PHE A 136 -24.41 -15.38 -5.38
CA PHE A 136 -23.88 -16.73 -5.20
C PHE A 136 -24.98 -17.74 -4.82
N ASP A 137 -25.88 -17.35 -3.92
CA ASP A 137 -27.02 -18.20 -3.52
C ASP A 137 -28.02 -18.41 -4.67
N ALA A 138 -28.24 -17.40 -5.51
CA ALA A 138 -29.06 -17.54 -6.72
C ALA A 138 -28.47 -18.58 -7.70
N VAL A 139 -27.16 -18.53 -7.97
CA VAL A 139 -26.47 -19.54 -8.81
C VAL A 139 -26.58 -20.94 -8.22
N ARG A 140 -26.42 -21.06 -6.90
CA ARG A 140 -26.60 -22.34 -6.20
C ARG A 140 -28.04 -22.86 -6.29
N GLY A 141 -29.03 -21.97 -6.21
CA GLY A 141 -30.45 -22.29 -6.40
C GLY A 141 -30.75 -22.83 -7.79
N VAL A 142 -30.21 -22.20 -8.84
CA VAL A 142 -30.35 -22.65 -10.23
C VAL A 142 -29.75 -24.06 -10.41
N ASN A 143 -28.58 -24.33 -9.84
CA ASN A 143 -27.96 -25.67 -9.91
C ASN A 143 -28.75 -26.75 -9.15
N LYS A 144 -29.55 -26.38 -8.14
CA LYS A 144 -30.45 -27.32 -7.43
C LYS A 144 -31.77 -27.55 -8.17
N ALA A 145 -32.18 -26.63 -9.04
CA ALA A 145 -33.43 -26.69 -9.80
C ALA A 145 -33.25 -27.30 -11.21
N ALA A 146 -32.22 -28.13 -11.42
CA ALA A 146 -32.07 -28.86 -12.68
C ALA A 146 -33.35 -29.69 -12.93
N PRO A 147 -33.98 -29.59 -14.11
CA PRO A 147 -35.22 -30.28 -14.39
C PRO A 147 -34.98 -31.78 -14.39
N LYS A 148 -35.82 -32.52 -13.66
CA LYS A 148 -35.99 -33.95 -13.91
C LYS A 148 -36.52 -34.05 -15.35
N LEU A 149 -35.64 -34.42 -16.28
CA LEU A 149 -36.06 -34.74 -17.63
C LEU A 149 -37.03 -35.91 -17.55
N ASP A 150 -38.30 -35.65 -17.87
CA ASP A 150 -39.32 -36.67 -18.07
C ASP A 150 -38.83 -37.63 -19.14
N ALA A 151 -38.60 -38.88 -18.72
CA ALA A 151 -38.29 -39.99 -19.59
C ALA A 151 -39.51 -40.31 -20.47
N LYS A 152 -39.61 -39.68 -21.65
CA LYS A 152 -40.53 -40.12 -22.71
C LYS A 152 -39.78 -40.99 -23.70
N ARG A 153 -39.87 -42.29 -23.43
CA ARG A 153 -39.44 -43.44 -24.22
C ARG A 153 -40.04 -43.38 -25.63
N GLY A 154 -39.18 -43.22 -26.63
CA GLY A 154 -39.44 -43.52 -28.04
C GLY A 154 -38.54 -44.67 -28.48
N SER A 155 -39.15 -45.73 -28.97
CA SER A 155 -38.58 -47.03 -29.32
C SER A 155 -38.03 -47.10 -30.76
N ALA A 156 -36.82 -47.66 -30.93
CA ALA A 156 -36.31 -48.45 -32.07
C ALA A 156 -34.89 -48.95 -31.70
N GLU A 157 -34.74 -50.18 -31.18
CA GLU A 157 -34.40 -51.44 -31.89
C GLU A 157 -32.97 -51.47 -32.50
N VAL A 158 -31.97 -51.94 -31.73
CA VAL A 158 -31.25 -53.25 -31.75
C VAL A 158 -29.92 -53.18 -32.51
N VAL A 159 -28.80 -53.42 -31.80
CA VAL A 159 -27.80 -54.48 -32.09
C VAL A 159 -27.09 -54.84 -30.78
N GLU A 160 -27.11 -56.13 -30.47
CA GLU A 160 -26.52 -56.79 -29.30
C GLU A 160 -24.99 -56.72 -29.25
N LYS A 161 -24.43 -56.59 -28.04
CA LYS A 161 -23.37 -57.51 -27.62
C LYS A 161 -23.40 -57.75 -26.10
N LYS A 162 -23.70 -59.01 -25.81
CA LYS A 162 -23.85 -59.71 -24.53
C LYS A 162 -22.53 -59.82 -23.76
N MET A 163 -22.59 -59.64 -22.44
CA MET A 163 -22.10 -60.53 -21.36
C MET A 163 -22.04 -59.71 -20.06
N GLU A 164 -23.11 -59.65 -19.27
CA GLU A 164 -23.51 -60.64 -18.25
C GLU A 164 -22.84 -60.37 -16.90
N ALA A 165 -23.56 -59.62 -16.05
CA ALA A 165 -23.44 -59.67 -14.61
C ALA A 165 -24.46 -60.70 -14.08
N PRO A 166 -24.29 -61.18 -12.84
CA PRO A 166 -25.46 -61.51 -12.03
C PRO A 166 -25.57 -60.57 -10.83
N GLU A 167 -26.75 -59.97 -10.73
CA GLU A 167 -27.31 -59.34 -9.55
C GLU A 167 -27.45 -60.31 -8.37
N ALA A 168 -27.37 -59.74 -7.16
CA ALA A 168 -28.28 -59.94 -6.02
C ALA A 168 -27.62 -59.25 -4.81
N SER A 169 -28.27 -58.70 -3.79
CA SER A 169 -29.66 -58.45 -3.46
C SER A 169 -29.59 -57.76 -2.09
N ARG A 170 -30.30 -56.64 -1.93
CA ARG A 170 -30.99 -56.20 -0.71
C ARG A 170 -30.22 -56.11 0.64
N ARG A 171 -30.34 -54.90 1.18
CA ARG A 171 -30.75 -54.52 2.57
C ARG A 171 -29.70 -54.31 3.66
N SER A 172 -30.04 -53.26 4.43
CA SER A 172 -29.81 -52.99 5.85
C SER A 172 -28.40 -52.70 6.36
N SER A 173 -28.23 -51.43 6.77
CA SER A 173 -27.73 -51.01 8.09
C SER A 173 -27.16 -52.11 9.00
N LEU A 174 -25.87 -52.00 9.31
CA LEU A 174 -25.26 -51.85 10.65
C LEU A 174 -23.78 -52.27 10.60
N ASP A 175 -22.94 -51.44 11.22
CA ASP A 175 -21.61 -51.71 11.80
C ASP A 175 -20.75 -52.83 11.18
N VAL A 176 -19.78 -52.46 10.34
CA VAL A 176 -18.66 -53.34 9.98
C VAL A 176 -17.36 -52.52 9.93
N LYS A 177 -16.45 -52.82 10.85
CA LYS A 177 -15.02 -52.44 10.82
C LYS A 177 -14.46 -52.54 9.40
N LYS A 178 -14.11 -51.39 8.82
CA LYS A 178 -13.46 -51.26 7.50
C LYS A 178 -12.11 -52.00 7.54
N ARG A 179 -12.08 -53.24 7.03
CA ARG A 179 -10.83 -53.89 6.63
C ARG A 179 -10.37 -53.18 5.37
N GLU A 180 -9.36 -52.31 5.51
CA GLU A 180 -8.72 -51.63 4.40
C GLU A 180 -8.22 -52.66 3.38
N SER A 181 -8.78 -52.60 2.17
CA SER A 181 -8.33 -53.40 1.03
C SER A 181 -6.86 -53.11 0.73
N PRO A 182 -6.04 -54.12 0.36
CA PRO A 182 -4.63 -53.91 -0.02
C PRO A 182 -4.45 -52.83 -1.10
N GLU A 183 -5.42 -52.66 -2.00
CA GLU A 183 -5.38 -51.63 -3.03
C GLU A 183 -5.53 -50.20 -2.46
N GLU A 184 -6.31 -50.01 -1.39
CA GLU A 184 -6.49 -48.70 -0.76
C GLU A 184 -5.23 -48.30 0.05
N LYS A 185 -4.55 -49.28 0.65
CA LYS A 185 -3.26 -49.07 1.32
C LYS A 185 -2.16 -48.71 0.33
N GLU A 186 -2.07 -49.39 -0.80
CA GLU A 186 -1.10 -49.07 -1.84
C GLU A 186 -1.29 -47.66 -2.40
N ARG A 187 -2.56 -47.25 -2.63
CA ARG A 187 -2.88 -45.88 -3.04
C ARG A 187 -2.48 -44.85 -1.99
N MET A 188 -2.69 -45.15 -0.71
CA MET A 188 -2.30 -44.28 0.40
C MET A 188 -0.78 -44.19 0.57
N GLU A 189 -0.05 -45.28 0.32
CA GLU A 189 1.42 -45.28 0.34
C GLU A 189 2.00 -44.53 -0.86
N ALA A 190 1.42 -44.67 -2.05
CA ALA A 190 1.82 -43.91 -3.23
C ALA A 190 1.65 -42.40 -3.03
N THR A 191 0.56 -41.97 -2.38
CA THR A 191 0.36 -40.54 -2.05
C THR A 191 1.35 -40.04 -0.99
N LYS A 192 1.67 -40.86 0.01
CA LYS A 192 2.70 -40.53 1.01
C LYS A 192 4.09 -40.39 0.39
N ARG A 193 4.45 -41.21 -0.61
CA ARG A 193 5.72 -41.11 -1.34
C ARG A 193 5.81 -39.80 -2.12
N LYS A 194 4.78 -39.46 -2.90
CA LYS A 194 4.72 -38.21 -3.68
C LYS A 194 4.83 -36.95 -2.82
N LEU A 195 4.22 -36.95 -1.63
CA LEU A 195 4.36 -35.83 -0.69
C LEU A 195 5.81 -35.68 -0.20
N ARG A 196 6.47 -36.80 0.16
CA ARG A 196 7.86 -36.78 0.63
C ARG A 196 8.84 -36.35 -0.46
N GLU A 197 8.63 -36.83 -1.68
CA GLU A 197 9.41 -36.44 -2.85
C GLU A 197 9.27 -34.94 -3.14
N GLY A 198 8.05 -34.38 -3.08
CA GLY A 198 7.84 -32.95 -3.28
C GLY A 198 8.51 -32.06 -2.21
N TYR A 199 8.55 -32.51 -0.94
CA TYR A 199 9.31 -31.80 0.10
C TYR A 199 10.81 -31.85 -0.13
N GLN A 200 11.33 -32.99 -0.61
CA GLN A 200 12.75 -33.15 -0.92
C GLN A 200 13.16 -32.28 -2.10
N GLU A 201 12.37 -32.26 -3.17
CA GLU A 201 12.60 -31.45 -4.36
C GLU A 201 12.57 -29.93 -4.04
N ALA A 202 11.68 -29.50 -3.15
CA ALA A 202 11.63 -28.12 -2.68
C ALA A 202 12.87 -27.73 -1.85
N GLU A 203 13.41 -28.65 -1.03
CA GLU A 203 14.66 -28.44 -0.30
C GLU A 203 15.88 -28.41 -1.24
N ASP A 204 15.92 -29.29 -2.24
CA ASP A 204 16.99 -29.32 -3.24
C ASP A 204 16.97 -28.05 -4.11
N ALA A 205 15.78 -27.53 -4.46
CA ALA A 205 15.63 -26.23 -5.11
C ALA A 205 16.09 -25.05 -4.24
N LYS A 206 15.87 -25.10 -2.92
CA LYS A 206 16.42 -24.09 -1.99
C LYS A 206 17.94 -24.17 -1.89
N ARG A 207 18.52 -25.39 -1.89
CA ARG A 207 19.98 -25.61 -1.90
C ARG A 207 20.61 -25.06 -3.18
N GLN A 208 19.98 -25.28 -4.34
CA GLN A 208 20.45 -24.75 -5.63
C GLN A 208 20.37 -23.21 -5.72
N ARG A 209 19.45 -22.56 -4.99
CA ARG A 209 19.30 -21.09 -4.97
C ARG A 209 20.21 -20.39 -3.97
N LYS A 210 21.07 -21.10 -3.24
CA LYS A 210 21.97 -20.53 -2.23
C LYS A 210 23.43 -20.70 -2.64
N ILE A 211 23.92 -19.86 -3.56
CA ILE A 211 25.28 -19.28 -3.60
C ILE A 211 25.29 -18.17 -4.66
N GLN A 212 25.33 -16.91 -4.21
CA GLN A 212 26.38 -15.96 -4.58
C GLN A 212 26.69 -15.14 -3.32
N VAL A 213 27.74 -15.55 -2.61
CA VAL A 213 28.39 -14.69 -1.63
C VAL A 213 29.12 -13.63 -2.45
N ILE A 214 28.58 -12.41 -2.49
CA ILE A 214 29.33 -11.25 -2.99
C ILE A 214 30.48 -11.05 -2.01
N ALA A 215 31.66 -11.49 -2.41
CA ALA A 215 32.89 -11.17 -1.72
C ALA A 215 33.04 -9.63 -1.68
N ALA A 216 33.01 -9.06 -0.48
CA ALA A 216 33.24 -7.63 -0.29
C ALA A 216 34.65 -7.28 -0.81
N PRO A 217 34.80 -6.34 -1.76
CA PRO A 217 36.12 -5.91 -2.19
C PRO A 217 36.74 -5.05 -1.09
N LYS A 218 37.67 -5.64 -0.35
CA LYS A 218 38.63 -4.91 0.49
C LYS A 218 39.81 -4.51 -0.38
N THR A 219 40.03 -3.19 -0.46
CA THR A 219 41.32 -2.47 -0.51
C THR A 219 42.38 -2.82 -1.58
N VAL A 220 42.85 -1.77 -2.28
CA VAL A 220 44.28 -1.39 -2.51
C VAL A 220 45.13 -2.46 -3.24
N GLU A 221 45.67 -2.23 -4.45
CA GLU A 221 46.86 -1.40 -4.69
C GLU A 221 47.19 -1.31 -6.20
N GLN A 222 47.80 -0.18 -6.59
CA GLN A 222 48.92 -0.08 -7.55
C GLN A 222 48.70 -0.53 -9.02
N ARG A 223 48.59 0.46 -9.91
CA ARG A 223 49.38 0.45 -11.16
C ARG A 223 49.71 1.86 -11.62
N GLN A 224 51.01 2.07 -11.71
CA GLN A 224 51.73 3.28 -12.04
C GLN A 224 51.43 3.69 -13.48
N HIS A 225 50.93 4.91 -13.72
CA HIS A 225 51.06 5.55 -15.03
C HIS A 225 51.39 7.03 -14.87
N LYS A 226 52.71 7.26 -14.95
CA LYS A 226 53.44 8.39 -15.53
C LYS A 226 52.80 9.78 -15.43
N MET A 227 53.44 10.58 -14.59
CA MET A 227 53.27 12.03 -14.45
C MET A 227 53.58 12.79 -15.74
N HIS A 228 52.77 13.82 -16.02
CA HIS A 228 53.21 14.97 -16.80
C HIS A 228 53.31 16.20 -15.88
N PRO A 229 54.48 16.87 -15.82
CA PRO A 229 54.69 18.00 -14.91
C PRO A 229 54.16 19.31 -15.51
N ILE A 230 53.31 20.02 -14.77
CA ILE A 230 53.05 21.44 -15.01
C ILE A 230 53.80 22.22 -13.93
N LEU A 231 54.91 22.82 -14.36
CA LEU A 231 55.69 23.80 -13.62
C LEU A 231 54.90 25.08 -13.38
N ARG A 232 54.76 25.49 -12.11
CA ARG A 232 54.93 26.86 -11.58
C ARG A 232 54.59 26.84 -10.09
N GLU A 233 55.55 26.69 -9.18
CA GLU A 233 56.49 27.74 -8.73
C GLU A 233 55.76 29.06 -8.39
N ARG A 234 55.41 29.27 -7.11
CA ARG A 234 56.10 30.24 -6.21
C ARG A 234 55.34 30.53 -4.91
N SER A 235 56.02 30.23 -3.80
CA SER A 235 56.11 31.00 -2.53
C SER A 235 54.88 31.08 -1.62
N ARG A 236 54.86 30.43 -0.44
CA ARG A 236 55.45 30.90 0.85
C ARG A 236 55.21 32.40 1.13
N ALA A 237 54.39 32.73 2.13
CA ALA A 237 54.83 33.14 3.48
C ALA A 237 53.75 33.89 4.29
N ARG A 238 53.60 33.47 5.56
CA ARG A 238 53.47 34.22 6.83
C ARG A 238 52.55 35.45 6.96
N CYS A 239 51.74 35.35 8.03
CA CYS A 239 51.49 36.31 9.12
C CYS A 239 51.31 37.81 8.82
N GLY A 240 50.23 38.36 9.40
CA GLY A 240 50.36 39.58 10.22
C GLY A 240 49.50 40.79 9.83
N THR A 241 48.63 41.14 10.78
CA THR A 241 48.44 42.53 11.29
C THR A 241 47.49 43.48 10.54
N SER A 242 46.32 43.66 11.17
CA SER A 242 45.65 44.91 11.59
C SER A 242 45.28 46.05 10.62
N SER A 243 44.11 46.64 10.98
CA SER A 243 43.68 48.04 10.73
C SER A 243 43.29 48.36 9.28
N THR A 244 42.29 49.18 8.96
CA THR A 244 41.65 50.30 9.67
C THR A 244 40.45 50.81 8.85
N THR A 245 39.38 51.21 9.55
CA THR A 245 38.54 52.42 9.35
C THR A 245 37.87 52.79 8.00
N VAL A 246 36.54 53.02 8.09
CA VAL A 246 35.75 54.23 7.68
C VAL A 246 35.72 54.50 6.15
N VAL A 247 34.56 54.62 5.49
CA VAL A 247 33.70 55.81 5.42
C VAL A 247 32.33 55.41 4.84
N ARG A 248 31.26 55.77 5.55
CA ARG A 248 29.90 55.94 5.01
C ARG A 248 29.87 57.12 4.04
N ARG A 249 29.22 56.98 2.88
CA ARG A 249 28.55 58.14 2.27
C ARG A 249 27.26 57.74 1.55
N SER A 250 26.19 58.23 2.15
CA SER A 250 24.81 58.32 1.69
C SER A 250 24.68 59.24 0.47
N LEU A 251 23.81 58.89 -0.47
CA LEU A 251 23.20 59.83 -1.40
C LEU A 251 21.69 59.82 -1.15
N VAL A 252 21.22 60.84 -0.44
CA VAL A 252 19.80 61.15 -0.24
C VAL A 252 19.34 61.98 -1.43
N SER A 253 18.35 61.49 -2.17
CA SER A 253 17.63 62.25 -3.19
C SER A 253 16.63 63.17 -2.48
N SER A 254 16.75 64.49 -2.67
CA SER A 254 15.75 65.47 -2.21
C SER A 254 14.99 65.99 -3.42
N PHE A 255 13.71 65.60 -3.51
CA PHE A 255 12.68 66.20 -4.34
C PHE A 255 12.03 67.36 -3.58
N ASN A 256 11.93 68.53 -4.22
CA ASN A 256 10.94 69.60 -4.06
C ASN A 256 11.47 70.83 -4.82
N ARG A 257 10.72 71.70 -5.47
CA ARG A 257 9.33 71.81 -5.95
C ARG A 257 9.34 73.17 -6.67
N VAL A 258 8.72 73.30 -7.84
CA VAL A 258 8.14 74.55 -8.35
C VAL A 258 6.71 74.23 -8.74
#